data_AF-A0A0S1Y1S1-F1
#
_entry.id   AF-A0A0S1Y1S1-F1
#
_cell.length_a   1.000
_cell.length_b   1.000
_cell.length_c   1.000
_cell.angle_alpha   90.00
_cell.angle_beta   90.00
_cell.angle_gamma   90.00
#
_symmetry.space_group_name_H-M   'P 1'
#
loop_
_entity.id
_entity.type
_entity.pdbx_description
1 polymer ?
#
loop_
_entity_poly.entity_id
_entity_poly.type
_entity_poly.pdbx_seq_one_letter_code
_entity_poly.pdbx_strand_id
1 'polypeptide(L)'
;MKPITVETLLGTLTAQSALLSSLIRVLPLDALRTLEADLMREAQKANVYLVGQAASAEVLESHDEQVAANLAVVREAYAQKERQGTNDNGGG
;
A
#
# COMPACT_ATOMS: atom_id res chain seq x y z
N MET A 1 20.06 -10.88 13.56
CA MET A 1 18.84 -10.17 13.07
C MET A 1 18.15 -9.57 14.28
N LYS A 2 17.76 -8.28 14.22
CA LYS A 2 16.92 -7.69 15.28
C LYS A 2 15.49 -8.25 15.12
N PRO A 3 14.82 -8.67 16.20
CA PRO A 3 13.43 -9.08 16.12
C PRO A 3 12.57 -7.89 15.69
N ILE A 4 11.71 -8.08 14.69
CA ILE A 4 10.74 -7.08 14.24
C ILE A 4 9.56 -7.16 15.21
N THR A 5 9.27 -6.11 15.97
CA THR A 5 8.12 -6.15 16.89
C THR A 5 6.83 -5.83 16.15
N VAL A 6 5.69 -6.27 16.68
CA VAL A 6 4.37 -5.94 16.13
C VAL A 6 4.18 -4.42 16.09
N GLU A 7 4.64 -3.68 17.10
CA GLU A 7 4.57 -2.21 17.08
C GLU A 7 5.44 -1.60 15.98
N THR A 8 6.59 -2.20 15.67
CA THR A 8 7.46 -1.75 14.57
C THR A 8 6.77 -1.97 13.21
N LEU A 9 6.05 -3.09 13.05
CA LEU A 9 5.25 -3.39 11.86
C LEU A 9 4.08 -2.43 11.68
N LEU A 10 3.29 -2.21 12.73
CA LEU A 10 2.16 -1.27 12.72
C LEU A 10 2.61 0.18 12.48
N GLY A 11 3.73 0.57 13.10
CA GLY A 11 4.36 1.88 12.87
C GLY A 11 4.83 2.04 11.42
N THR A 12 5.38 0.98 10.81
CA THR A 12 5.80 0.98 9.41
C THR A 12 4.60 1.12 8.47
N LEU A 13 3.49 0.41 8.71
CA LEU A 13 2.26 0.50 7.91
C LEU A 13 1.58 1.89 8.00
N THR A 14 1.58 2.48 9.19
CA THR A 14 1.04 3.83 9.40
C THR A 14 1.91 4.87 8.68
N ALA A 15 3.23 4.76 8.78
CA ALA A 15 4.16 5.62 8.04
C ALA A 15 4.00 5.46 6.52
N GLN A 16 3.80 4.22 6.04
CA GLN A 16 3.52 3.93 4.63
C GLN A 16 2.24 4.61 4.16
N SER A 17 1.18 4.68 4.97
CA SER A 17 -0.10 5.31 4.59
C SER A 17 0.04 6.82 4.34
N ALA A 18 0.79 7.53 5.18
CA ALA A 18 1.04 8.96 5.02
C ALA A 18 1.98 9.27 3.83
N LEU A 19 3.03 8.45 3.66
CA LEU A 19 3.94 8.55 2.52
C LEU A 19 3.22 8.24 1.21
N LEU A 20 2.36 7.23 1.21
CA LEU A 20 1.49 6.86 0.09
C LEU A 20 0.73 8.08 -0.40
N SER A 21 -0.05 8.71 0.48
CA SER A 21 -0.87 9.90 0.13
C SER A 21 -0.08 11.02 -0.55
N SER A 22 1.18 11.20 -0.15
CA SER A 22 2.07 12.20 -0.75
C SER A 22 2.62 11.75 -2.11
N LEU A 23 3.02 10.48 -2.23
CA LEU A 23 3.61 9.90 -3.43
C LEU A 23 2.61 9.75 -4.58
N ILE A 24 1.37 9.31 -4.31
CA ILE A 24 0.36 9.09 -5.36
C ILE A 24 0.05 10.36 -6.18
N ARG A 25 0.20 11.54 -5.59
CA ARG A 25 -0.01 12.81 -6.30
C ARG A 25 1.03 13.04 -7.39
N VAL A 26 2.29 12.70 -7.11
CA VAL A 26 3.44 13.05 -7.95
C VAL A 26 3.93 11.90 -8.85
N LEU A 27 3.57 10.65 -8.54
CA LEU A 27 4.03 9.49 -9.31
C LEU A 27 3.32 9.36 -10.67
N PRO A 28 4.04 8.97 -11.74
CA PRO A 28 3.43 8.59 -13.03
C PRO A 28 2.70 7.24 -12.92
N LEU A 29 1.83 6.95 -13.89
CA LEU A 29 0.98 5.74 -13.91
C LEU A 29 1.77 4.44 -13.75
N ASP A 30 2.88 4.28 -14.46
CA ASP A 30 3.71 3.07 -14.37
C ASP A 30 4.31 2.88 -12.97
N ALA A 31 4.71 3.98 -12.32
CA ALA A 31 5.22 3.93 -10.96
C ALA A 31 4.12 3.62 -9.94
N LEU A 32 2.85 4.00 -10.20
CA LEU A 32 1.71 3.59 -9.38
C LEU A 32 1.43 2.09 -9.46
N ARG A 33 1.57 1.49 -10.65
CA ARG A 33 1.45 0.03 -10.82
C ARG A 33 2.56 -0.71 -10.06
N THR A 34 3.80 -0.22 -10.15
CA THR A 34 4.92 -0.78 -9.37
C THR A 34 4.66 -0.65 -7.87
N LEU A 35 4.17 0.51 -7.42
CA LEU A 35 3.83 0.76 -6.03
C LEU A 35 2.75 -0.21 -5.51
N GLU A 36 1.70 -0.46 -6.29
CA GLU A 36 0.66 -1.45 -5.93
C GLU A 36 1.27 -2.85 -5.75
N ALA A 37 2.11 -3.29 -6.69
CA ALA A 37 2.76 -4.60 -6.63
C ALA A 37 3.71 -4.73 -5.42
N ASP A 38 4.46 -3.68 -5.10
CA ASP A 38 5.36 -3.67 -3.95
C ASP A 38 4.60 -3.67 -2.63
N LEU A 39 3.48 -2.94 -2.53
CA LEU A 39 2.60 -2.98 -1.35
C LEU A 39 2.03 -4.38 -1.12
N MET A 40 1.55 -5.04 -2.18
CA MET A 40 1.05 -6.42 -2.07
C MET A 40 2.15 -7.39 -1.60
N ARG A 41 3.36 -7.25 -2.15
CA ARG A 41 4.51 -8.08 -1.75
C ARG A 41 4.86 -7.86 -0.28
N GLU A 42 4.89 -6.62 0.17
CA GLU A 42 5.26 -6.30 1.55
C GLU A 42 4.17 -6.74 2.54
N ALA A 43 2.90 -6.54 2.19
CA ALA A 43 1.77 -7.08 2.95
C ALA A 43 1.85 -8.60 3.11
N GLN A 44 2.22 -9.33 2.05
CA GLN A 44 2.37 -10.78 2.12
C GLN A 44 3.51 -11.20 3.06
N LYS A 45 4.66 -10.52 3.01
CA LYS A 45 5.78 -10.78 3.93
C LYS A 45 5.38 -10.49 5.39
N ALA A 46 4.70 -9.38 5.61
CA ALA A 46 4.21 -8.99 6.93
C ALA A 46 3.20 -10.00 7.48
N ASN A 47 2.28 -10.49 6.65
CA ASN A 47 1.33 -11.55 7.04
C ASN A 47 2.07 -12.86 7.42
N VAL A 48 3.02 -13.32 6.59
CA VAL A 48 3.85 -14.51 6.92
C VAL A 48 4.58 -14.32 8.25
N TYR A 49 5.09 -13.12 8.52
CA TYR A 49 5.75 -12.81 9.78
C TYR A 49 4.77 -12.84 10.97
N LEU A 50 3.62 -12.18 10.86
CA LEU A 50 2.61 -12.11 11.92
C LEU A 50 2.06 -13.49 12.27
N VAL A 51 1.76 -14.32 11.27
CA VAL A 51 1.36 -15.72 11.46
C VAL A 51 2.48 -16.52 12.12
N GLY A 52 3.73 -16.34 11.68
CA GLY A 52 4.90 -17.00 12.28
C GLY A 52 5.17 -16.61 13.74
N GLN A 53 4.72 -15.43 14.17
CA GLN A 53 4.79 -14.95 15.55
C GLN A 53 3.56 -15.32 16.40
N ALA A 54 2.61 -16.07 15.83
CA ALA A 54 1.31 -16.35 16.47
C ALA A 54 0.61 -15.06 16.94
N ALA A 55 0.64 -14.01 16.11
CA ALA A 55 -0.08 -12.77 16.37
C ALA A 55 -1.57 -13.04 16.62
N SER A 56 -2.20 -12.20 17.44
CA SER A 56 -3.64 -12.33 17.70
C SER A 56 -4.45 -12.08 16.43
N ALA A 57 -5.66 -12.65 16.39
CA ALA A 57 -6.58 -12.45 15.27
C ALA A 57 -6.86 -10.95 15.01
N GLU A 58 -7.00 -10.15 16.07
CA GLU A 58 -7.20 -8.70 15.98
C GLU A 58 -6.03 -7.98 15.30
N VAL A 59 -4.78 -8.40 15.55
CA VAL A 59 -3.59 -7.82 14.90
C VAL A 59 -3.55 -8.19 13.42
N LEU A 60 -3.93 -9.42 13.07
CA LEU A 60 -4.02 -9.86 11.67
C LEU A 60 -5.13 -9.12 10.92
N GLU A 61 -6.29 -8.96 11.53
CA GLU A 61 -7.42 -8.23 10.95
C GLU A 61 -7.07 -6.75 10.73
N SER A 62 -6.50 -6.08 11.74
CA SER A 62 -6.05 -4.69 11.61
C SER A 62 -4.97 -4.52 10.53
N HIS A 63 -4.05 -5.48 10.41
CA HIS A 63 -3.07 -5.50 9.34
C HIS A 63 -3.74 -5.57 7.96
N ASP A 64 -4.68 -6.51 7.78
CA ASP A 64 -5.37 -6.73 6.52
C ASP A 64 -6.24 -5.54 6.11
N GLU A 65 -6.94 -4.91 7.07
CA GLU A 65 -7.68 -3.67 6.85
C GLU A 65 -6.77 -2.53 6.37
N GLN A 66 -5.61 -2.37 6.99
CA GLN A 66 -4.69 -1.30 6.63
C GLN A 66 -4.02 -1.52 5.27
N VAL A 67 -3.70 -2.77 4.94
CA VAL A 67 -3.25 -3.15 3.60
C VAL A 67 -4.34 -2.86 2.57
N ALA A 68 -5.58 -3.24 2.85
CA ALA A 68 -6.70 -2.99 1.95
C ALA A 68 -6.93 -1.49 1.71
N ALA A 69 -6.86 -0.67 2.76
CA ALA A 69 -6.97 0.79 2.67
C ALA A 69 -5.86 1.39 1.80
N ASN A 70 -4.61 0.97 2.01
CA ASN A 70 -3.47 1.45 1.23
C ASN A 70 -3.59 1.09 -0.26
N LEU A 71 -4.00 -0.14 -0.57
CA LEU A 71 -4.22 -0.58 -1.95
C LEU A 71 -5.37 0.18 -2.62
N ALA A 72 -6.47 0.42 -1.89
CA ALA A 72 -7.61 1.17 -2.41
C ALA A 72 -7.20 2.58 -2.85
N VAL A 73 -6.39 3.27 -2.03
CA VAL A 73 -5.88 4.61 -2.32
C VAL A 73 -4.99 4.64 -3.57
N VAL A 74 -4.11 3.65 -3.75
CA VAL A 74 -3.28 3.55 -4.97
C VAL A 74 -4.13 3.30 -6.21
N ARG A 75 -5.09 2.36 -6.12
CA ARG A 75 -5.99 2.03 -7.23
C ARG A 75 -6.86 3.20 -7.64
N GLU A 76 -7.36 3.96 -6.67
CA GLU A 76 -8.15 5.16 -6.95
C GLU A 76 -7.29 6.21 -7.68
N ALA A 77 -6.09 6.49 -7.19
CA ALA A 77 -5.17 7.43 -7.83
C ALA A 77 -4.76 6.98 -9.24
N TYR A 78 -4.55 5.68 -9.44
CA TYR A 78 -4.28 5.09 -10.74
C TYR A 78 -5.46 5.32 -11.70
N ALA A 79 -6.69 5.00 -11.27
CA ALA A 79 -7.90 5.19 -12.07
C ALA A 79 -8.16 6.67 -12.40
N GLN A 80 -7.88 7.59 -11.47
CA GLN A 80 -7.98 9.03 -11.70
C GLN A 80 -6.97 9.51 -12.75
N LYS A 81 -5.71 9.09 -12.66
CA LYS A 81 -4.67 9.46 -13.63
C LYS A 81 -4.89 8.84 -15.00
N GLU A 82 -5.41 7.63 -15.08
CA GLU A 82 -5.74 6.98 -16.35
C GLU A 82 -6.82 7.78 -17.11
N ARG A 83 -7.86 8.25 -16.40
CA ARG A 83 -8.88 9.14 -16.98
C ARG A 83 -8.31 10.48 -17.42
N GLN A 84 -7.38 11.07 -16.65
CA GLN A 84 -6.73 12.33 -17.02
C GLN A 84 -5.87 12.18 -18.29
N GLY A 85 -5.01 11.16 -18.34
CA GLY A 85 -4.18 10.88 -19.52
C GLY A 85 -4.98 10.49 -20.77
N THR A 86 -6.19 9.96 -20.60
CA THR A 86 -7.10 9.67 -21.72
C THR A 86 -7.76 10.94 -22.26
N ASN A 87 -8.05 11.92 -21.41
CA ASN A 87 -8.64 13.21 -21.82
C ASN A 87 -7.64 14.13 -22.54
N ASP A 88 -6.34 14.04 -22.25
CA ASP A 88 -5.30 14.82 -22.95
C ASP A 88 -5.04 14.33 -24.40
N ASN A 89 -5.46 13.13 -24.77
CA ASN A 89 -5.35 12.59 -26.14
C ASN A 89 -6.60 12.86 -27.01
N GLY A 90 -7.56 13.66 -26.54
CA GLY A 90 -8.82 13.95 -27.24
C GLY A 90 -8.89 15.32 -27.94
N GLY A 91 -7.80 16.09 -27.99
CA GLY A 91 -7.80 17.44 -28.57
C GLY A 91 -6.66 17.65 -29.57
N GLY A 92 -6.96 17.54 -30.87
CA GLY A 92 -6.06 17.87 -31.97
C GLY A 92 -6.38 17.11 -33.25
#